data_AF-A0A059KKS0-F1
#
_entry.id   AF-A0A059KKS0-F1
#
_cell.length_a   1.000
_cell.length_b   1.000
_cell.length_c   1.000
_cell.angle_alpha   90.00
_cell.angle_beta   90.00
_cell.angle_gamma   90.00
#
_symmetry.space_group_name_H-M   'P 1'
#
loop_
_entity.id
_entity.type
_entity.pdbx_description
1 polymer ?
#
loop_
_entity_poly.entity_id
_entity_poly.type
_entity_poly.pdbx_seq_one_letter_code
_entity_poly.pdbx_strand_id
1 'polypeptide(L)'
;MIRTKIASRFTAASTSALLAALLIGAAAPAPVAAETRHAAVITLDGNWYLQSGQVRNDSSDGITLTGFWYSMGAQEAGIGVWERYEGSHQTLDPLAGTSDHYSTAYWSGLSLDSGQSMRFGGLDLDRIASTSPVRIDSETIDSTGSSLRNAYVEVLFSDGLRGRVALAAQSWNTTQVLTIQVASPVPEPAAAAMFGAGLLGLAAIGRRRQQTTRSGRWG
;
A
#
# COMPACT_ATOMS: atom_id res chain seq x y z
N MET A 1 -41.78 -38.98 -90.29
CA MET A 1 -41.54 -38.61 -88.87
C MET A 1 -41.26 -37.10 -88.84
N ILE A 2 -42.18 -36.13 -88.74
CA ILE A 2 -43.38 -35.85 -87.90
C ILE A 2 -43.06 -35.62 -86.41
N ARG A 3 -42.71 -34.34 -86.10
CA ARG A 3 -43.41 -33.38 -85.19
C ARG A 3 -43.48 -33.60 -83.65
N THR A 4 -42.92 -32.63 -82.89
CA THR A 4 -43.66 -31.64 -82.06
C THR A 4 -43.72 -31.72 -80.50
N LYS A 5 -43.45 -30.52 -79.89
CA LYS A 5 -43.90 -29.86 -78.61
C LYS A 5 -43.39 -30.35 -77.23
N ILE A 6 -42.73 -29.50 -76.42
CA ILE A 6 -43.15 -28.35 -75.52
C ILE A 6 -43.87 -28.79 -74.22
N ALA A 7 -43.28 -28.42 -73.07
CA ALA A 7 -43.87 -27.78 -71.86
C ALA A 7 -43.09 -28.20 -70.58
N SER A 8 -42.27 -27.33 -69.97
CA SER A 8 -42.59 -26.40 -68.87
C SER A 8 -43.17 -27.05 -67.59
N ARG A 9 -42.47 -26.90 -66.46
CA ARG A 9 -43.00 -26.28 -65.22
C ARG A 9 -41.95 -26.16 -64.12
N PHE A 10 -41.97 -24.98 -63.51
CA PHE A 10 -41.27 -24.56 -62.31
C PHE A 10 -41.62 -25.41 -61.08
N THR A 11 -40.68 -25.54 -60.13
CA THR A 11 -40.98 -25.34 -58.71
C THR A 11 -39.69 -25.01 -57.96
N ALA A 12 -39.76 -23.92 -57.22
CA ALA A 12 -38.70 -23.38 -56.39
C ALA A 12 -38.55 -24.19 -55.10
N ALA A 13 -37.31 -24.31 -54.61
CA ALA A 13 -37.07 -24.53 -53.19
C ALA A 13 -35.85 -23.70 -52.79
N SER A 14 -36.18 -22.54 -52.22
CA SER A 14 -35.29 -21.69 -51.45
C SER A 14 -34.64 -22.51 -50.32
N THR A 15 -33.32 -22.44 -50.19
CA THR A 15 -32.65 -22.70 -48.92
C THR A 15 -31.57 -21.65 -48.73
N SER A 16 -32.02 -20.48 -48.23
CA SER A 16 -31.14 -19.55 -47.54
C SER A 16 -30.55 -20.25 -46.32
N ALA A 17 -29.31 -20.72 -46.42
CA ALA A 17 -28.53 -21.13 -45.27
C ALA A 17 -28.15 -19.87 -44.49
N LEU A 18 -28.88 -19.60 -43.40
CA LEU A 18 -28.56 -18.56 -42.44
C LEU A 18 -27.26 -18.96 -41.71
N LEU A 19 -26.16 -18.28 -42.02
CA LEU A 19 -24.89 -18.41 -41.32
C LEU A 19 -25.03 -17.77 -39.93
N ALA A 20 -25.35 -18.57 -38.90
CA ALA A 20 -25.28 -18.12 -37.51
C ALA A 20 -23.83 -18.20 -37.03
N ALA A 21 -23.07 -17.12 -37.21
CA ALA A 21 -21.75 -16.98 -36.62
C ALA A 21 -21.89 -16.82 -35.09
N LEU A 22 -21.60 -17.90 -34.37
CA LEU A 22 -21.43 -17.91 -32.93
C LEU A 22 -20.13 -17.17 -32.58
N LEU A 23 -20.22 -15.88 -32.24
CA LEU A 23 -19.11 -15.15 -31.63
C LEU A 23 -18.88 -15.69 -30.22
N ILE A 24 -18.05 -16.73 -30.10
CA ILE A 24 -17.36 -17.04 -28.85
C ILE A 24 -16.22 -16.02 -28.76
N GLY A 25 -16.54 -14.82 -28.27
CA GLY A 25 -15.52 -13.90 -27.80
C GLY A 25 -14.90 -14.51 -26.56
N ALA A 26 -13.80 -15.24 -26.70
CA ALA A 26 -12.93 -15.55 -25.59
C ALA A 26 -12.42 -14.20 -25.06
N ALA A 27 -13.03 -13.72 -23.96
CA ALA A 27 -12.49 -12.61 -23.22
C ALA A 27 -11.09 -13.04 -22.78
N ALA A 28 -10.06 -12.49 -23.43
CA ALA A 28 -8.70 -12.66 -22.97
C ALA A 28 -8.67 -12.23 -21.49
N PRO A 29 -8.07 -13.02 -20.58
CA PRO A 29 -7.91 -12.58 -19.21
C PRO A 29 -7.20 -11.22 -19.25
N ALA A 30 -7.83 -10.21 -18.66
CA ALA A 30 -7.20 -8.90 -18.53
C ALA A 30 -5.84 -9.11 -17.85
N PRO A 31 -4.77 -8.41 -18.30
CA PRO A 31 -3.49 -8.47 -17.61
C PRO A 31 -3.74 -8.08 -16.16
N VAL A 32 -3.46 -8.99 -15.23
CA VAL A 32 -3.47 -8.69 -13.81
C VAL A 32 -2.32 -7.71 -13.61
N ALA A 33 -2.63 -6.44 -13.33
CA ALA A 33 -1.61 -5.48 -12.97
C ALA A 33 -0.81 -6.06 -11.80
N ALA A 34 0.52 -6.07 -11.92
CA ALA A 34 1.37 -6.48 -10.83
C ALA A 34 1.05 -5.60 -9.61
N GLU A 35 0.82 -6.23 -8.45
CA GLU A 35 0.50 -5.51 -7.23
C GLU A 35 1.69 -4.60 -6.85
N THR A 36 1.43 -3.31 -6.71
CA THR A 36 2.43 -2.36 -6.23
C THR A 36 2.65 -2.62 -4.75
N ARG A 37 3.84 -3.10 -4.38
CA ARG A 37 4.17 -3.43 -2.99
C ARG A 37 4.86 -2.25 -2.31
N HIS A 38 4.40 -1.91 -1.10
CA HIS A 38 5.02 -0.93 -0.22
C HIS A 38 5.70 -1.62 0.94
N ALA A 39 7.02 -1.52 0.99
CA ALA A 39 7.83 -2.29 1.92
C ALA A 39 9.07 -1.53 2.36
N ALA A 40 9.43 -1.69 3.63
CA ALA A 40 10.70 -1.21 4.17
C ALA A 40 11.26 -2.20 5.19
N VAL A 41 12.58 -2.24 5.29
CA VAL A 41 13.30 -2.98 6.32
C VAL A 41 14.12 -1.99 7.15
N ILE A 42 13.91 -2.00 8.46
CA ILE A 42 14.64 -1.16 9.41
C ILE A 42 15.51 -2.08 10.27
N THR A 43 16.81 -1.81 10.29
CA THR A 43 17.75 -2.50 11.17
C THR A 43 18.23 -1.52 12.23
N LEU A 44 17.97 -1.83 13.50
CA LEU A 44 18.42 -1.08 14.67
C LEU A 44 19.61 -1.80 15.28
N ASP A 45 20.75 -1.14 15.44
CA ASP A 45 22.01 -1.76 15.87
C ASP A 45 22.06 -1.92 17.40
N GLY A 46 21.99 -3.16 17.88
CA GLY A 46 22.10 -3.47 19.30
C GLY A 46 23.48 -3.18 19.87
N ASN A 47 24.56 -3.21 19.07
CA ASN A 47 25.89 -2.88 19.59
C ASN A 47 26.01 -1.40 20.00
N TRP A 48 25.08 -0.57 19.52
CA TRP A 48 24.95 0.85 19.83
C TRP A 48 23.65 1.15 20.55
N TYR A 49 23.12 0.20 21.33
CA TYR A 49 21.91 0.39 22.13
C TYR A 49 20.72 0.90 21.31
N LEU A 50 20.57 0.44 20.07
CA LEU A 50 19.54 0.87 19.11
C LEU A 50 19.58 2.36 18.74
N GLN A 51 20.60 3.12 19.15
CA GLN A 51 20.74 4.55 18.86
C GLN A 51 21.14 4.84 17.41
N SER A 52 21.40 3.81 16.61
CA SER A 52 21.76 3.93 15.20
C SER A 52 21.24 2.74 14.40
N GLY A 53 21.24 2.88 13.08
CA GLY A 53 20.74 1.84 12.22
C GLY A 53 20.70 2.18 10.75
N GLN A 54 19.89 1.40 10.03
CA GLN A 54 19.66 1.55 8.61
C GLN A 54 18.18 1.41 8.29
N VAL A 55 17.69 2.24 7.37
CA VAL A 55 16.39 2.09 6.71
C VAL A 55 16.65 1.71 5.26
N ARG A 56 16.04 0.62 4.79
CA ARG A 56 16.09 0.17 3.39
C ARG A 56 14.68 0.18 2.80
N ASN A 57 14.57 0.68 1.57
CA ASN A 57 13.34 0.57 0.80
C ASN A 57 13.30 -0.78 0.07
N ASP A 58 12.25 -1.55 0.34
CA ASP A 58 11.99 -2.88 -0.23
C ASP A 58 10.79 -2.88 -1.18
N SER A 59 10.23 -1.71 -1.45
CA SER A 59 9.02 -1.56 -2.26
C SER A 59 9.26 -1.97 -3.72
N SER A 60 8.18 -2.08 -4.48
CA SER A 60 8.25 -2.19 -5.94
C SER A 60 8.92 -0.95 -6.55
N ASP A 61 9.47 -1.11 -7.76
CA ASP A 61 10.04 0.00 -8.52
C ASP A 61 9.04 1.16 -8.69
N GLY A 62 9.55 2.39 -8.58
CA GLY A 62 8.73 3.61 -8.64
C GLY A 62 8.13 4.06 -7.30
N ILE A 63 8.28 3.27 -6.22
CA ILE A 63 7.94 3.67 -4.85
C ILE A 63 9.21 4.10 -4.13
N THR A 64 9.20 5.31 -3.59
CA THR A 64 10.35 5.93 -2.90
C THR A 64 9.98 6.15 -1.42
N LEU A 65 10.90 5.92 -0.49
CA LEU A 65 10.73 6.36 0.89
C LEU A 65 11.09 7.84 1.01
N THR A 66 10.19 8.63 1.58
CA THR A 66 10.29 10.08 1.70
C THR A 66 10.40 10.58 3.14
N GLY A 67 10.03 9.73 4.12
CA GLY A 67 10.16 10.05 5.53
C GLY A 67 10.34 8.81 6.41
N PHE A 68 11.01 8.99 7.54
CA PHE A 68 11.25 7.95 8.54
C PHE A 68 11.17 8.53 9.95
N TRP A 69 10.38 7.90 10.83
CA TRP A 69 10.25 8.24 12.24
C TRP A 69 10.79 7.10 13.10
N TYR A 70 11.47 7.46 14.17
CA TYR A 70 11.83 6.57 15.25
C TYR A 70 11.38 7.19 16.58
N SER A 71 10.37 6.57 17.20
CA SER A 71 9.70 7.11 18.38
C SER A 71 9.78 6.14 19.56
N MET A 72 9.95 6.69 20.75
CA MET A 72 9.78 5.98 22.02
C MET A 72 8.32 5.91 22.49
N GLY A 73 7.41 6.55 21.76
CA GLY A 73 5.99 6.59 22.08
C GLY A 73 5.67 7.58 23.21
N ALA A 74 4.71 7.21 24.05
CA ALA A 74 4.21 8.08 25.12
C ALA A 74 5.27 8.36 26.19
N GLN A 75 5.33 9.60 26.64
CA GLN A 75 6.26 10.08 27.68
C GLN A 75 5.79 9.67 29.08
N GLU A 76 6.11 8.45 29.47
CA GLU A 76 5.72 7.87 30.75
C GLU A 76 6.94 7.45 31.57
N ALA A 77 6.76 7.31 32.88
CA ALA A 77 7.80 6.73 33.72
C ALA A 77 8.19 5.31 33.23
N GLY A 78 9.48 5.04 33.24
CA GLY A 78 10.10 3.83 32.75
C GLY A 78 10.12 3.69 31.22
N ILE A 79 9.77 4.70 30.42
CA ILE A 79 9.92 4.69 28.95
C ILE A 79 11.25 5.32 28.56
N GLY A 80 11.84 4.84 27.46
CA GLY A 80 13.00 5.47 26.85
C GLY A 80 12.68 6.87 26.34
N VAL A 81 13.66 7.74 26.29
CA VAL A 81 13.51 9.08 25.72
C VAL A 81 14.82 9.45 25.05
N TRP A 82 14.75 10.19 23.95
CA TRP A 82 15.95 10.68 23.30
C TRP A 82 16.44 11.93 24.00
N GLU A 83 17.74 12.02 24.22
CA GLU A 83 18.43 13.26 24.51
C GLU A 83 18.92 13.89 23.20
N ARG A 84 18.89 15.22 23.12
CA ARG A 84 19.42 15.97 21.98
C ARG A 84 20.93 15.79 21.89
N TYR A 85 21.32 14.94 20.96
CA TYR A 85 22.71 14.72 20.58
C TYR A 85 22.99 15.23 19.15
N GLU A 86 24.22 15.02 18.68
CA GLU A 86 24.65 15.33 17.31
C GLU A 86 23.78 14.58 16.29
N GLY A 87 23.09 15.28 15.39
CA GLY A 87 22.30 14.61 14.37
C GLY A 87 21.64 15.57 13.38
N SER A 88 21.25 15.04 12.22
CA SER A 88 20.54 15.80 11.16
C SER A 88 19.02 15.58 11.18
N HIS A 89 18.50 14.81 12.14
CA HIS A 89 17.07 14.59 12.31
C HIS A 89 16.37 15.80 12.95
N GLN A 90 15.08 15.87 12.70
CA GLN A 90 14.18 16.75 13.41
C GLN A 90 13.76 16.08 14.73
N THR A 91 13.75 16.85 15.80
CA THR A 91 13.26 16.42 17.12
C THR A 91 11.78 16.78 17.25
N LEU A 92 10.93 15.80 17.52
CA LEU A 92 9.49 15.96 17.72
C LEU A 92 9.11 15.45 19.12
N ASP A 93 7.99 15.97 19.63
CA ASP A 93 7.44 15.62 20.94
C ASP A 93 8.45 15.90 22.09
N PRO A 94 8.77 17.18 22.38
CA PRO A 94 9.69 17.52 23.47
C PRO A 94 9.11 17.10 24.82
N LEU A 95 9.97 16.64 25.74
CA LEU A 95 9.57 16.27 27.08
C LEU A 95 9.44 17.51 27.97
N ALA A 96 8.22 17.79 28.41
CA ALA A 96 7.94 18.95 29.26
C ALA A 96 8.80 18.95 30.53
N GLY A 97 9.41 20.08 30.87
CA GLY A 97 10.29 20.19 32.04
C GLY A 97 11.75 19.83 31.79
N THR A 98 12.10 19.45 30.55
CA THR A 98 13.49 19.30 30.07
C THR A 98 13.76 20.28 28.92
N SER A 99 15.03 20.54 28.61
CA SER A 99 15.44 21.41 27.49
C SER A 99 15.88 20.64 26.25
N ASP A 100 16.20 19.37 26.42
CA ASP A 100 16.99 18.54 25.52
C ASP A 100 16.34 17.17 25.25
N HIS A 101 15.37 16.73 26.04
CA HIS A 101 14.72 15.43 25.81
C HIS A 101 13.50 15.52 24.90
N TYR A 102 13.31 14.48 24.08
CA TYR A 102 12.21 14.35 23.14
C TYR A 102 11.89 12.88 22.83
N SER A 103 10.68 12.57 22.38
CA SER A 103 10.28 11.18 22.15
C SER A 103 10.47 10.68 20.73
N THR A 104 10.55 11.57 19.75
CA THR A 104 10.50 11.17 18.34
C THR A 104 11.58 11.85 17.50
N ALA A 105 12.45 11.06 16.88
CA ALA A 105 13.38 11.51 15.84
C ALA A 105 12.74 11.34 14.47
N TYR A 106 12.85 12.34 13.59
CA TYR A 106 12.26 12.33 12.26
C TYR A 106 13.25 12.75 11.17
N TRP A 107 13.41 11.91 10.15
CA TRP A 107 14.16 12.21 8.94
C TRP A 107 13.18 12.47 7.79
N SER A 108 13.16 13.71 7.31
CA SER A 108 12.30 14.17 6.21
C SER A 108 13.08 14.33 4.91
N GLY A 109 12.36 14.35 3.77
CA GLY A 109 12.98 14.67 2.48
C GLY A 109 13.90 13.56 1.98
N LEU A 110 13.65 12.33 2.42
CA LEU A 110 14.35 11.16 1.92
C LEU A 110 14.02 10.95 0.44
N SER A 111 14.97 10.37 -0.28
CA SER A 111 14.79 9.96 -1.66
C SER A 111 15.44 8.59 -1.83
N LEU A 112 14.90 7.59 -1.12
CA LEU A 112 15.40 6.21 -1.18
C LEU A 112 14.52 5.42 -2.15
N ASP A 113 15.00 5.24 -3.37
CA ASP A 113 14.33 4.41 -4.36
C ASP A 113 14.39 2.92 -3.97
N SER A 114 13.64 2.08 -4.70
CA SER A 114 13.65 0.63 -4.52
C SER A 114 15.08 0.07 -4.41
N GLY A 115 15.33 -0.69 -3.33
CA GLY A 115 16.63 -1.29 -3.04
C GLY A 115 17.65 -0.37 -2.37
N GLN A 116 17.42 0.94 -2.32
CA GLN A 116 18.32 1.89 -1.67
C GLN A 116 18.16 1.91 -0.14
N SER A 117 19.18 2.45 0.54
CA SER A 117 19.18 2.54 1.99
C SER A 117 19.83 3.83 2.49
N MET A 118 19.43 4.24 3.69
CA MET A 118 20.04 5.32 4.46
C MET A 118 20.50 4.78 5.80
N ARG A 119 21.70 5.17 6.24
CA ARG A 119 22.12 4.99 7.63
C ARG A 119 21.72 6.21 8.45
N PHE A 120 21.33 5.97 9.68
CA PHE A 120 21.04 7.01 10.65
C PHE A 120 21.76 6.69 11.97
N GLY A 121 21.89 7.72 12.79
CA GLY A 121 22.51 7.65 14.11
C GLY A 121 22.43 9.03 14.75
N GLY A 122 23.28 9.27 15.74
CA GLY A 122 23.27 10.55 16.42
C GLY A 122 22.09 10.71 17.41
N LEU A 123 21.57 9.57 17.88
CA LEU A 123 20.61 9.52 18.96
C LEU A 123 21.39 9.25 20.23
N ASP A 124 21.00 9.88 21.32
CA ASP A 124 21.40 9.46 22.65
C ASP A 124 20.15 9.14 23.44
N LEU A 125 20.23 8.11 24.27
CA LEU A 125 19.08 7.50 24.90
C LEU A 125 19.19 7.55 26.41
N ASP A 126 18.15 8.09 27.00
CA ASP A 126 17.91 8.05 28.44
C ASP A 126 16.60 7.34 28.78
N ARG A 127 16.32 7.22 30.07
CA ARG A 127 15.04 6.73 30.59
C ARG A 127 14.33 7.79 31.43
N ILE A 128 13.03 7.93 31.23
CA ILE A 128 12.17 8.75 32.11
C ILE A 128 12.02 8.00 33.44
N ALA A 129 12.67 8.45 34.52
CA ALA A 129 12.53 7.83 35.83
C ALA A 129 11.21 8.21 36.52
N SER A 130 10.79 9.48 36.38
CA SER A 130 9.50 9.97 36.86
C SER A 130 9.02 11.15 36.00
N THR A 131 7.71 11.37 35.95
CA THR A 131 7.10 12.49 35.20
C THR A 131 6.61 13.63 36.10
N SER A 132 6.60 13.46 37.43
CA SER A 132 6.22 14.50 38.38
C SER A 132 6.94 14.32 39.74
N PRO A 133 8.01 15.10 40.03
CA PRO A 133 8.73 15.95 39.07
C PRO A 133 9.37 15.11 37.96
N VAL A 134 9.70 15.73 36.83
CA VAL A 134 10.46 15.05 35.78
C VAL A 134 11.85 14.71 36.30
N ARG A 135 12.24 13.45 36.15
CA ARG A 135 13.59 12.96 36.43
C ARG A 135 13.99 12.04 35.30
N ILE A 136 15.18 12.28 34.78
CA ILE A 136 15.81 11.48 33.75
C ILE A 136 16.92 10.65 34.39
N ASP A 137 17.02 9.41 33.94
CA ASP A 137 18.07 8.48 34.29
C ASP A 137 18.89 8.22 33.03
N SER A 138 20.04 8.90 32.96
CA SER A 138 20.96 8.85 31.82
C SER A 138 22.00 7.73 31.92
N GLU A 139 21.89 6.88 32.94
CA GLU A 139 22.81 5.76 33.14
C GLU A 139 22.16 4.41 32.79
N THR A 140 20.82 4.33 32.89
CA THR A 140 20.12 3.05 32.84
C THR A 140 19.53 2.72 31.48
N ILE A 141 20.31 1.98 30.70
CA ILE A 141 19.83 1.10 29.63
C ILE A 141 19.19 -0.11 30.29
N ASP A 142 17.88 -0.33 30.09
CA ASP A 142 17.27 -1.53 30.69
C ASP A 142 17.73 -2.81 29.98
N SER A 143 18.00 -3.86 30.75
CA SER A 143 18.43 -5.15 30.21
C SER A 143 17.28 -6.05 29.79
N THR A 144 16.03 -5.60 29.99
CA THR A 144 14.82 -6.38 29.75
C THR A 144 13.94 -5.81 28.63
N GLY A 145 14.15 -4.55 28.21
CA GLY A 145 13.36 -3.91 27.16
C GLY A 145 12.02 -3.31 27.58
N SER A 146 11.74 -3.24 28.88
CA SER A 146 10.51 -2.64 29.43
C SER A 146 10.29 -1.17 29.02
N SER A 147 11.38 -0.47 28.75
CA SER A 147 11.44 0.92 28.28
C SER A 147 11.13 1.09 26.81
N LEU A 148 11.13 0.00 26.03
CA LEU A 148 10.74 -0.04 24.62
C LEU A 148 9.26 -0.39 24.40
N ARG A 149 8.47 -0.63 25.45
CA ARG A 149 7.09 -1.15 25.36
C ARG A 149 6.13 -0.34 24.48
N ASN A 150 6.44 0.93 24.22
CA ASN A 150 5.66 1.83 23.37
C ASN A 150 6.44 2.33 22.14
N ALA A 151 7.67 1.85 21.96
CA ALA A 151 8.55 2.32 20.90
C ALA A 151 8.15 1.74 19.54
N TYR A 152 8.31 2.53 18.49
CA TYR A 152 7.98 2.13 17.13
C TYR A 152 8.84 2.87 16.10
N VAL A 153 8.87 2.31 14.90
CA VAL A 153 9.34 3.00 13.70
C VAL A 153 8.21 3.13 12.69
N GLU A 154 8.23 4.21 11.93
CA GLU A 154 7.26 4.50 10.87
C GLU A 154 7.98 5.02 9.63
N VAL A 155 7.45 4.71 8.45
CA VAL A 155 7.94 5.20 7.17
C VAL A 155 6.81 5.87 6.38
N LEU A 156 7.17 6.84 5.55
CA LEU A 156 6.30 7.50 4.58
C LEU A 156 6.79 7.18 3.16
N PHE A 157 5.88 6.70 2.33
CA PHE A 157 6.12 6.42 0.91
C PHE A 157 5.77 7.64 0.04
N SER A 158 6.27 7.67 -1.19
CA SER A 158 6.09 8.77 -2.15
C SER A 158 4.65 9.04 -2.56
N ASP A 159 3.76 8.06 -2.42
CA ASP A 159 2.33 8.18 -2.67
C ASP A 159 1.51 8.58 -1.43
N GLY A 160 2.19 8.87 -0.31
CA GLY A 160 1.58 9.30 0.93
C GLY A 160 1.16 8.16 1.87
N LEU A 161 1.29 6.89 1.46
CA LEU A 161 1.05 5.77 2.35
C LEU A 161 2.07 5.75 3.50
N ARG A 162 1.62 5.25 4.65
CA ARG A 162 2.45 5.10 5.84
C ARG A 162 2.39 3.67 6.35
N GLY A 163 3.53 3.19 6.81
CA GLY A 163 3.63 1.91 7.49
C GLY A 163 4.36 2.08 8.81
N ARG A 164 3.88 1.38 9.85
CA ARG A 164 4.41 1.44 11.21
C ARG A 164 4.61 0.03 11.74
N VAL A 165 5.67 -0.16 12.53
CA VAL A 165 5.92 -1.40 13.28
C VAL A 165 6.48 -1.07 14.65
N ALA A 166 5.97 -1.76 15.68
CA ALA A 166 6.46 -1.62 17.04
C ALA A 166 7.82 -2.32 17.18
N LEU A 167 8.66 -1.79 18.07
CA LEU A 167 9.87 -2.49 18.50
C LEU A 167 9.50 -3.67 19.40
N ALA A 168 10.35 -4.70 19.39
CA ALA A 168 10.27 -5.73 20.41
C ALA A 168 10.74 -5.17 21.75
N ALA A 169 9.99 -5.46 22.83
CA ALA A 169 10.40 -5.17 24.20
C ALA A 169 11.49 -6.17 24.64
N GLN A 170 12.71 -5.89 24.22
CA GLN A 170 13.92 -6.65 24.54
C GLN A 170 15.06 -5.69 24.89
N SER A 171 16.18 -6.22 25.39
CA SER A 171 17.32 -5.37 25.74
C SER A 171 17.77 -4.52 24.55
N TRP A 172 18.16 -3.28 24.83
CA TRP A 172 18.71 -2.35 23.85
C TRP A 172 19.98 -2.85 23.19
N ASN A 173 20.71 -3.76 23.84
CA ASN A 173 21.89 -4.36 23.24
C ASN A 173 21.58 -5.46 22.20
N THR A 174 20.30 -5.69 21.89
CA THR A 174 19.84 -6.72 20.96
C THR A 174 19.37 -6.09 19.65
N THR A 175 20.13 -6.32 18.58
CA THR A 175 19.80 -5.85 17.22
C THR A 175 18.39 -6.24 16.83
N GLN A 176 17.62 -5.29 16.31
CA GLN A 176 16.26 -5.52 15.82
C GLN A 176 16.21 -5.36 14.31
N VAL A 177 15.59 -6.31 13.62
CA VAL A 177 15.28 -6.20 12.18
C VAL A 177 13.77 -6.17 12.04
N LEU A 178 13.23 -5.00 11.70
CA LEU A 178 11.81 -4.72 11.63
C LEU A 178 11.39 -4.62 10.17
N THR A 179 10.34 -5.36 9.80
CA THR A 179 9.80 -5.33 8.44
C THR A 179 8.45 -4.63 8.44
N ILE A 180 8.31 -3.63 7.57
CA ILE A 180 7.06 -2.93 7.32
C ILE A 180 6.53 -3.38 5.97
N GLN A 181 5.27 -3.79 5.91
CA GLN A 181 4.53 -4.06 4.68
C GLN A 181 3.22 -3.30 4.78
N VAL A 182 2.88 -2.53 3.74
CA VAL A 182 1.59 -1.85 3.64
C VAL A 182 0.83 -2.47 2.48
N ALA A 183 -0.37 -2.95 2.76
CA ALA A 183 -1.24 -3.44 1.70
C ALA A 183 -1.72 -2.25 0.86
N SER A 184 -1.41 -2.26 -0.44
CA SER A 184 -1.98 -1.32 -1.38
C SER A 184 -3.48 -1.61 -1.54
N PRO A 185 -4.36 -0.60 -1.60
CA PRO A 185 -5.75 -0.81 -1.96
C PRO A 185 -5.81 -1.44 -3.36
N VAL A 186 -6.29 -2.67 -3.46
CA VAL A 186 -6.44 -3.34 -4.75
C VAL A 186 -7.50 -2.57 -5.55
N PRO A 187 -7.20 -2.07 -6.76
CA PRO A 187 -8.24 -1.51 -7.63
C PRO A 187 -9.28 -2.60 -7.87
N GLU A 188 -10.58 -2.33 -7.74
CA GLU A 188 -11.59 -3.36 -8.01
C GLU A 188 -11.87 -3.48 -9.53
N PRO A 189 -11.30 -4.45 -10.27
CA PRO A 189 -11.57 -4.60 -11.70
C PRO A 189 -13.00 -5.09 -11.99
N ALA A 190 -13.67 -5.73 -11.02
CA ALA A 190 -14.93 -6.42 -11.27
C ALA A 190 -16.15 -5.50 -11.23
N ALA A 191 -16.19 -4.51 -10.32
CA ALA A 191 -17.37 -3.66 -10.16
C ALA A 191 -17.61 -2.77 -11.39
N ALA A 192 -16.57 -2.13 -11.93
CA ALA A 192 -16.66 -1.29 -13.11
C ALA A 192 -16.99 -2.08 -14.39
N ALA A 193 -16.40 -3.27 -14.56
CA ALA A 193 -16.67 -4.13 -15.69
C ALA A 193 -18.11 -4.70 -15.67
N MET A 194 -18.60 -5.15 -14.52
CA MET A 194 -19.96 -5.64 -14.35
C MET A 194 -21.01 -4.53 -14.50
N PHE A 195 -20.71 -3.33 -14.00
CA PHE A 195 -21.57 -2.16 -14.16
C PHE A 195 -21.66 -1.71 -15.63
N GLY A 196 -20.53 -1.70 -16.34
CA GLY A 196 -20.48 -1.40 -17.77
C GLY A 196 -21.22 -2.44 -18.62
N ALA A 197 -21.04 -3.73 -18.33
CA ALA A 197 -21.76 -4.80 -19.00
C ALA A 197 -23.28 -4.75 -18.72
N GLY A 198 -23.68 -4.44 -17.49
CA GLY A 198 -25.08 -4.27 -17.10
C GLY A 198 -25.78 -3.13 -17.84
N LEU A 199 -25.12 -1.97 -17.98
CA LEU A 199 -25.64 -0.81 -18.72
C LEU A 199 -25.79 -1.09 -20.22
N LEU A 200 -24.81 -1.77 -20.83
CA LEU A 200 -24.89 -2.16 -22.24
C LEU A 200 -26.02 -3.17 -22.50
N GLY A 201 -26.24 -4.12 -21.57
CA GLY A 201 -27.36 -5.06 -21.62
C GLY A 201 -28.73 -4.35 -21.58
N LEU A 202 -28.88 -3.36 -20.68
CA LEU A 202 -30.11 -2.56 -20.57
C LEU A 202 -30.37 -1.69 -21.82
N ALA A 203 -29.33 -1.09 -22.39
CA ALA A 203 -29.43 -0.30 -23.61
C ALA A 203 -29.84 -1.15 -24.83
N ALA A 204 -29.32 -2.38 -24.94
CA ALA A 204 -29.70 -3.31 -26.01
C ALA A 204 -31.17 -3.76 -25.91
N ILE A 205 -31.68 -3.99 -24.70
CA ILE A 205 -33.09 -4.34 -24.46
C ILE A 205 -34.01 -3.14 -24.74
N GLY A 206 -33.60 -1.93 -24.35
CA GLY A 206 -34.32 -0.69 -24.64
C GLY A 206 -34.51 -0.42 -26.13
N ARG A 207 -33.46 -0.63 -26.94
CA ARG A 207 -33.54 -0.46 -28.42
C ARG A 207 -34.47 -1.47 -29.09
N ARG A 208 -34.52 -2.72 -28.61
CA ARG A 208 -35.44 -3.74 -29.16
C ARG A 208 -36.91 -3.35 -28.97
N ARG A 209 -37.27 -2.78 -27.82
CA ARG A 209 -38.67 -2.36 -27.54
C ARG A 209 -39.14 -1.20 -28.42
N GLN A 210 -38.24 -0.30 -28.81
CA GLN A 210 -38.56 0.83 -29.70
C GLN A 210 -38.75 0.40 -31.17
N GLN A 211 -38.11 -0.69 -31.61
CA GLN A 211 -38.32 -1.23 -32.95
C GLN A 211 -39.67 -1.94 -33.09
N THR A 212 -40.16 -2.59 -32.03
CA THR A 212 -41.46 -3.29 -32.05
C THR A 212 -42.66 -2.35 -32.00
N THR A 213 -42.52 -1.15 -31.44
CA THR A 213 -43.62 -0.15 -31.38
C THR A 213 -43.80 0.63 -32.67
N ARG A 214 -42.80 0.64 -33.57
CA ARG A 214 -42.86 1.39 -34.83
C ARG A 214 -43.54 0.63 -35.99
N SER A 215 -43.77 -0.68 -35.84
CA SER A 215 -44.42 -1.52 -36.87
C SER A 215 -45.91 -1.77 -36.65
N GLY A 216 -46.53 -1.19 -35.61
CA GLY A 216 -47.92 -1.47 -35.21
C GLY A 216 -48.94 -0.37 -35.48
N ARG A 217 -48.63 0.65 -36.29
CA ARG A 217 -49.55 1.77 -36.58
C ARG A 217 -49.86 1.89 -38.08
N TRP A 218 -50.50 0.87 -38.62
CA TRP A 218 -51.38 0.97 -39.79
C TRP A 218 -52.53 -0.01 -39.58
N GLY A 219 -53.69 0.56 -39.27
CA GLY A 219 -54.98 -0.08 -39.09
C GLY A 219 -56.02 1.02 -39.09
#